data_AF-A0AAE3U826-F1
#
_entry.id   AF-A0AAE3U826-F1
#
_cell.length_a   1.000
_cell.length_b   1.000
_cell.length_c   1.000
_cell.angle_alpha   90.00
_cell.angle_beta   90.00
_cell.angle_gamma   90.00
#
_symmetry.space_group_name_H-M   'P 1'
#
loop_
_entity.id
_entity.type
_entity.pdbx_description
1 polymer ?
#
loop_
_entity_poly.entity_id
_entity_poly.type
_entity_poly.pdbx_seq_one_letter_code
_entity_poly.pdbx_strand_id
1 'polypeptide(L)'
;MVIKKPEFTLSDTIKDIQLAIVTLSAVGLQDGCRYADIFAAAEKARLSLCLAETGLKLRLQYMDQPYEETLVIAMQPIEDEDGLPSVFTVNHWDWGIGLGIACCDWNNVEDDWHADSDWVFVVLE
;
A
#
# COMPACT_ATOMS: atom_id res chain seq x y z
N MET A 1 12.65 7.40 -8.57
CA MET A 1 12.37 6.86 -7.23
C MET A 1 11.24 7.65 -6.63
N VAL A 2 10.13 6.98 -6.29
CA VAL A 2 8.89 7.60 -5.77
C VAL A 2 9.14 8.59 -4.62
N ILE A 3 10.05 8.28 -3.68
CA ILE A 3 10.36 9.20 -2.56
C ILE A 3 11.05 10.52 -2.96
N LYS A 4 11.48 10.67 -4.23
CA LYS A 4 12.05 11.93 -4.75
C LYS A 4 11.00 12.80 -5.47
N LYS A 5 9.78 12.30 -5.61
CA LYS A 5 8.69 12.99 -6.30
C LYS A 5 8.09 14.07 -5.39
N PRO A 6 7.72 15.25 -5.91
CA PRO A 6 7.15 16.32 -5.10
C PRO A 6 5.82 15.96 -4.43
N GLU A 7 5.09 14.99 -4.99
CA GLU A 7 3.85 14.44 -4.42
C GLU A 7 4.11 13.62 -3.15
N PHE A 8 5.33 13.10 -3.00
CA PHE A 8 5.75 12.45 -1.77
C PHE A 8 6.05 13.51 -0.71
N THR A 9 5.18 13.60 0.29
CA THR A 9 5.30 14.54 1.41
C THR A 9 5.34 13.79 2.74
N LEU A 10 5.99 14.39 3.73
CA LEU A 10 6.02 13.91 5.11
C LEU A 10 5.14 14.83 5.94
N SER A 11 4.43 14.26 6.92
CA SER A 11 3.73 15.05 7.92
C SER A 11 4.73 15.66 8.90
N ASP A 12 4.57 16.95 9.21
CA ASP A 12 5.29 17.61 10.31
C ASP A 12 4.72 17.24 11.69
N THR A 13 3.62 16.48 11.72
CA THR A 13 2.94 16.05 12.95
C THR A 13 3.19 14.58 13.23
N ILE A 14 3.69 14.30 14.43
CA ILE A 14 3.81 12.94 14.96
C ILE A 14 2.45 12.53 15.50
N LYS A 15 1.91 11.43 14.99
CA LYS A 15 0.64 10.85 15.44
C LYS A 15 0.75 9.33 15.45
N ASP A 16 0.19 8.70 16.49
CA ASP A 16 -0.04 7.26 16.50
C ASP A 16 -1.28 6.94 15.65
N ILE A 17 -1.13 6.01 14.72
CA ILE A 17 -2.21 5.54 13.85
C ILE A 17 -2.38 4.04 14.02
N GLN A 18 -3.63 3.58 13.97
CA GLN A 18 -3.94 2.16 13.95
C GLN A 18 -4.01 1.67 12.52
N LEU A 19 -3.25 0.62 12.23
CA LEU A 19 -3.22 -0.01 10.92
C LEU A 19 -4.00 -1.33 10.96
N ALA A 20 -4.71 -1.62 9.89
CA ALA A 20 -5.35 -2.90 9.64
C ALA A 20 -4.75 -3.53 8.38
N ILE A 21 -4.44 -4.82 8.46
CA ILE A 21 -4.09 -5.65 7.30
C ILE A 21 -5.38 -6.35 6.85
N VAL A 22 -5.74 -6.15 5.59
CA VAL A 22 -6.99 -6.64 5.02
C VAL A 22 -6.74 -7.16 3.62
N THR A 23 -7.21 -8.37 3.32
CA THR A 23 -7.17 -8.87 1.96
C THR A 23 -8.22 -8.17 1.10
N LEU A 24 -7.94 -8.02 -0.19
CA LEU A 24 -8.91 -7.42 -1.13
C LEU A 24 -10.23 -8.22 -1.18
N SER A 25 -10.16 -9.55 -1.09
CA SER A 25 -11.31 -10.45 -1.00
C SER A 25 -12.16 -10.22 0.26
N ALA A 26 -11.54 -9.88 1.40
CA ALA A 26 -12.27 -9.58 2.62
C ALA A 26 -13.13 -8.32 2.52
N VAL A 27 -12.78 -7.40 1.62
CA VAL A 27 -13.58 -6.21 1.28
C VAL A 27 -14.42 -6.38 0.00
N GLY A 28 -14.53 -7.61 -0.49
CA GLY A 28 -15.42 -7.99 -1.59
C GLY A 28 -14.86 -7.73 -2.99
N LEU A 29 -13.54 -7.58 -3.12
CA LEU A 29 -12.87 -7.38 -4.41
C LEU A 29 -12.32 -8.70 -4.97
N GLN A 30 -12.09 -8.71 -6.28
CA GLN A 30 -11.56 -9.84 -7.04
C GLN A 30 -10.22 -9.44 -7.68
N ASP A 31 -9.52 -10.42 -8.24
CA ASP A 31 -8.28 -10.22 -8.98
C ASP A 31 -8.46 -9.15 -10.07
N GLY A 32 -7.43 -8.32 -10.27
CA GLY A 32 -7.43 -7.29 -11.31
C GLY A 32 -8.31 -6.08 -10.99
N CYS A 33 -8.68 -5.87 -9.72
CA CYS A 33 -9.43 -4.68 -9.31
C CYS A 33 -8.60 -3.40 -9.49
N ARG A 34 -9.28 -2.26 -9.67
CA ARG A 34 -8.63 -0.96 -9.84
C ARG A 34 -8.42 -0.29 -8.49
N TYR A 35 -7.46 0.63 -8.39
CA TYR A 35 -7.30 1.47 -7.19
C TYR A 35 -8.60 2.16 -6.74
N ALA A 36 -9.39 2.65 -7.70
CA ALA A 36 -10.67 3.28 -7.39
C ALA A 36 -11.65 2.33 -6.68
N ASP A 37 -11.63 1.04 -7.05
CA ASP A 37 -12.48 0.02 -6.42
C ASP A 37 -11.97 -0.30 -5.01
N ILE A 38 -10.65 -0.36 -4.82
CA ILE A 38 -10.00 -0.53 -3.51
C ILE A 38 -10.40 0.61 -2.57
N PHE A 39 -10.38 1.85 -3.07
CA PHE A 39 -10.71 3.03 -2.24
C PHE A 39 -12.20 3.03 -1.86
N ALA A 40 -13.07 2.69 -2.80
CA ALA A 40 -14.51 2.57 -2.54
C ALA A 40 -14.84 1.42 -1.57
N ALA A 41 -14.10 0.31 -1.65
CA ALA A 41 -14.25 -0.82 -0.74
C ALA A 41 -13.76 -0.47 0.67
N ALA A 42 -12.62 0.22 0.77
CA ALA A 42 -12.08 0.71 2.03
C ALA A 42 -13.07 1.63 2.75
N GLU A 43 -13.65 2.60 2.05
CA GLU A 43 -14.66 3.52 2.62
C GLU A 43 -15.86 2.76 3.19
N LYS A 44 -16.41 1.79 2.43
CA LYS A 44 -17.51 0.93 2.90
C LYS A 44 -17.15 0.10 4.13
N ALA A 45 -15.88 -0.29 4.25
CA ALA A 45 -15.33 -1.05 5.37
C ALA A 45 -14.92 -0.17 6.57
N ARG A 46 -15.15 1.16 6.53
CA ARG A 46 -14.67 2.14 7.52
C ARG A 46 -13.14 2.13 7.68
N LEU A 47 -12.46 1.91 6.57
CA LEU A 47 -11.02 2.02 6.43
C LEU A 47 -10.70 3.28 5.64
N SER A 48 -9.53 3.85 5.91
CA SER A 48 -9.02 5.02 5.20
C SER A 48 -7.67 4.73 4.57
N LEU A 49 -7.34 5.50 3.54
CA LEU A 49 -6.05 5.40 2.90
C LEU A 49 -4.95 5.91 3.83
N CYS A 50 -3.83 5.22 3.79
CA CYS A 50 -2.59 5.62 4.42
C CYS A 50 -1.99 6.85 3.73
N LEU A 51 -1.27 7.67 4.51
CA LEU A 51 -0.28 8.58 3.93
C LEU A 51 0.87 7.77 3.34
N ALA A 52 1.51 8.29 2.28
CA ALA A 52 2.63 7.62 1.62
C ALA A 52 3.78 7.28 2.59
N GLU A 53 4.05 8.16 3.55
CA GLU A 53 5.07 7.95 4.57
C GLU A 53 4.82 6.73 5.48
N THR A 54 3.58 6.23 5.54
CA THR A 54 3.21 5.04 6.31
C THR A 54 4.05 3.83 5.92
N GLY A 55 4.31 3.63 4.61
CA GLY A 55 5.16 2.53 4.15
C GLY A 55 6.60 2.63 4.68
N LEU A 56 7.18 3.83 4.67
CA LEU A 56 8.52 4.07 5.21
C LEU A 56 8.56 3.82 6.72
N LYS A 57 7.58 4.36 7.46
CA LYS A 57 7.51 4.21 8.92
C LYS A 57 7.27 2.76 9.32
N LEU A 58 6.34 2.07 8.66
CA LEU A 58 6.03 0.67 8.90
C LEU A 58 7.26 -0.20 8.67
N ARG A 59 7.98 0.00 7.55
CA ARG A 59 9.20 -0.76 7.29
C ARG A 59 10.24 -0.63 8.40
N LEU A 60 10.44 0.59 8.93
CA LEU A 60 11.39 0.87 9.99
C LEU A 60 10.99 0.26 11.35
N GLN A 61 9.70 0.07 11.59
CA GLN A 61 9.16 -0.40 12.87
C GLN A 61 8.91 -1.91 12.90
N TYR A 62 8.50 -2.49 11.77
CA TYR A 62 8.12 -3.88 11.67
C TYR A 62 9.30 -4.75 11.23
N MET A 63 10.22 -5.02 12.15
CA MET A 63 11.49 -5.71 11.85
C MET A 63 11.41 -7.23 11.97
N ASP A 64 10.39 -7.75 12.66
CA ASP A 64 10.09 -9.16 12.85
C ASP A 64 9.08 -9.70 11.82
N GLN A 65 9.05 -9.08 10.63
CA GLN A 65 8.17 -9.48 9.54
C GLN A 65 8.36 -10.97 9.17
N PRO A 66 7.30 -11.76 9.01
CA PRO A 66 7.39 -13.13 8.51
C PRO A 66 8.03 -13.22 7.12
N TYR A 67 8.74 -14.30 6.86
CA TYR A 67 9.27 -14.61 5.52
C TYR A 67 8.10 -14.91 4.55
N GLU A 68 8.23 -14.46 3.29
CA GLU A 68 7.20 -14.49 2.24
C GLU A 68 6.01 -13.54 2.46
N GLU A 69 6.13 -12.58 3.37
CA GLU A 69 5.09 -11.56 3.56
C GLU A 69 5.36 -10.33 2.67
N THR A 70 4.32 -9.90 1.98
CA THR A 70 4.28 -8.64 1.23
C THR A 70 3.05 -7.86 1.67
N LEU A 71 3.27 -6.70 2.27
CA LEU A 71 2.20 -5.78 2.66
C LEU A 71 2.15 -4.61 1.68
N VAL A 72 1.00 -4.43 1.01
CA VAL A 72 0.76 -3.33 0.09
C VAL A 72 0.18 -2.15 0.87
N ILE A 73 0.77 -0.97 0.73
CA ILE A 73 0.27 0.22 1.43
C ILE A 73 -0.89 0.82 0.64
N ALA A 74 -2.09 0.84 1.21
CA ALA A 74 -3.26 1.48 0.60
C ALA A 74 -3.13 3.00 0.65
N MET A 75 -2.41 3.59 -0.29
CA MET A 75 -2.16 5.02 -0.40
C MET A 75 -2.63 5.56 -1.75
N GLN A 76 -2.76 6.88 -1.85
CA GLN A 76 -2.84 7.52 -3.16
C GLN A 76 -1.57 7.18 -3.98
N PRO A 77 -1.69 6.63 -5.20
CA PRO A 77 -0.53 6.27 -5.99
C PRO A 77 0.28 7.51 -6.37
N ILE A 78 1.60 7.36 -6.41
CA ILE A 78 2.54 8.38 -6.84
C ILE A 78 3.25 7.84 -8.09
N GLU A 79 3.35 8.66 -9.13
CA GLU A 79 4.03 8.26 -10.37
C GLU A 79 5.52 7.97 -10.11
N ASP A 80 6.00 6.85 -10.63
CA ASP A 80 7.42 6.51 -10.61
C ASP A 80 8.21 7.26 -11.71
N GLU A 81 9.44 6.83 -12.01
CA GLU A 81 10.26 7.50 -13.04
C GLU A 81 9.77 7.25 -14.47
N ASP A 82 9.01 6.17 -14.68
CA ASP A 82 8.45 5.78 -15.97
C ASP A 82 7.02 6.34 -16.15
N GLY A 83 6.52 7.09 -15.15
CA GLY A 83 5.18 7.67 -15.15
C GLY A 83 4.09 6.68 -14.77
N LEU A 84 4.46 5.54 -14.16
CA LEU A 84 3.51 4.52 -13.73
C LEU A 84 3.01 4.82 -12.31
N PRO A 85 1.69 4.82 -12.06
CA PRO A 85 1.15 5.08 -10.72
C PRO A 85 1.55 3.95 -9.77
N SER A 86 2.29 4.27 -8.72
CA SER A 86 2.88 3.29 -7.82
C SER A 86 2.50 3.51 -6.36
N VAL A 87 2.34 2.43 -5.62
CA VAL A 87 2.20 2.42 -4.16
C VAL A 87 3.38 1.72 -3.52
N PHE A 88 3.64 1.99 -2.24
CA PHE A 88 4.70 1.30 -1.51
C PHE A 88 4.31 -0.12 -1.12
N THR A 89 5.32 -0.98 -1.03
CA THR A 89 5.20 -2.33 -0.45
C THR A 89 6.24 -2.55 0.64
N VAL A 90 5.89 -3.31 1.67
CA VAL A 90 6.78 -3.71 2.77
C VAL A 90 6.95 -5.22 2.70
N ASN A 91 8.13 -5.68 2.31
CA ASN A 91 8.35 -7.06 1.86
C ASN A 91 9.44 -7.75 2.68
N HIS A 92 9.30 -9.07 2.86
CA HIS A 92 10.36 -9.93 3.38
C HIS A 92 10.49 -11.21 2.55
N TRP A 93 11.57 -11.32 1.79
CA TRP A 93 11.88 -12.50 0.97
C TRP A 93 13.38 -12.81 1.00
N ASP A 94 13.90 -13.59 0.05
CA ASP A 94 15.31 -14.05 0.02
C ASP A 94 16.36 -12.92 0.07
N TRP A 95 16.03 -11.77 -0.52
CA TRP A 95 16.82 -10.52 -0.47
C TRP A 95 16.72 -9.74 0.86
N GLY A 96 16.04 -10.29 1.87
CA GLY A 96 15.83 -9.69 3.18
C GLY A 96 14.54 -8.87 3.27
N ILE A 97 14.52 -7.97 4.25
CA ILE A 97 13.42 -7.03 4.49
C ILE A 97 13.65 -5.72 3.73
N GLY A 98 12.63 -5.22 3.04
CA GLY A 98 12.76 -4.03 2.20
C GLY A 98 11.47 -3.23 2.05
N LEU A 99 11.64 -1.97 1.65
CA LEU A 99 10.58 -1.13 1.10
C LEU A 99 10.67 -1.24 -0.42
N GLY A 100 9.60 -1.69 -1.06
CA GLY A 100 9.46 -1.76 -2.52
C GLY A 100 8.39 -0.81 -3.04
N ILE A 101 8.13 -0.90 -4.34
CA ILE A 101 6.98 -0.28 -4.99
C ILE A 101 6.26 -1.35 -5.79
N ALA A 102 4.94 -1.26 -5.84
CA ALA A 102 4.11 -1.95 -6.81
C ALA A 102 3.49 -0.88 -7.70
N CYS A 103 3.78 -0.96 -8.99
CA CYS A 103 3.21 -0.06 -9.99
C CYS A 103 1.87 -0.62 -10.46
N CYS A 104 1.08 0.23 -11.12
CA CYS A 104 0.04 -0.24 -12.01
C CYS A 104 0.42 -0.02 -13.46
N ASP A 105 0.17 -1.01 -14.31
CA ASP A 105 0.28 -0.86 -15.77
C ASP A 105 -0.60 0.31 -16.26
N TRP A 106 -0.27 0.84 -17.44
CA TRP A 106 -0.90 2.02 -18.05
C TRP A 106 -2.42 1.90 -18.24
N ASN A 107 -3.02 0.73 -18.03
CA ASN A 107 -4.45 0.48 -18.12
C ASN A 107 -5.21 0.59 -16.78
N ASN A 108 -4.53 0.90 -15.66
CA ASN A 108 -5.13 0.96 -14.32
C ASN A 108 -5.83 -0.37 -13.94
N VAL A 109 -5.33 -1.47 -14.49
CA VAL A 109 -5.65 -2.87 -14.20
C VAL A 109 -4.29 -3.53 -14.09
N GLU A 110 -4.02 -4.11 -12.93
CA GLU A 110 -2.80 -4.89 -12.68
C GLU A 110 -3.20 -6.34 -12.57
N ASP A 111 -2.51 -7.21 -13.31
CA ASP A 111 -2.61 -8.65 -13.11
C ASP A 111 -2.07 -9.05 -11.71
N ASP A 112 -1.32 -8.15 -11.04
CA ASP A 112 -0.66 -8.41 -9.77
C ASP A 112 -1.48 -8.02 -8.51
N TRP A 113 -2.63 -7.34 -8.65
CA TRP A 113 -3.55 -7.14 -7.50
C TRP A 113 -4.44 -8.36 -7.31
N HIS A 114 -3.88 -9.39 -6.69
CA HIS A 114 -4.63 -10.60 -6.35
C HIS A 114 -5.59 -10.35 -5.19
N ALA A 115 -6.75 -11.02 -5.21
CA ALA A 115 -7.78 -10.88 -4.19
C ALA A 115 -7.29 -11.34 -2.80
N ASP A 116 -6.23 -12.13 -2.73
CA ASP A 116 -5.57 -12.58 -1.50
C ASP A 116 -4.38 -11.69 -1.09
N SER A 117 -4.05 -10.64 -1.84
CA SER A 117 -3.01 -9.69 -1.45
C SER A 117 -3.38 -8.96 -0.16
N ASP A 118 -2.41 -8.81 0.74
CA ASP A 118 -2.55 -8.13 2.02
C ASP A 118 -2.33 -6.61 1.87
N TRP A 119 -3.37 -5.83 2.16
CA TRP A 119 -3.33 -4.38 2.08
C TRP A 119 -3.42 -3.73 3.46
N VAL A 120 -2.59 -2.71 3.65
CA VAL A 120 -2.50 -1.93 4.88
C VAL A 120 -3.33 -0.66 4.76
N PHE A 121 -4.33 -0.54 5.62
CA PHE A 121 -5.19 0.64 5.73
C PHE A 121 -5.08 1.28 7.11
N VAL A 122 -5.52 2.53 7.23
CA VAL A 122 -5.73 3.20 8.52
C VAL A 122 -7.17 2.94 8.99
N VAL A 123 -7.32 2.49 10.24
CA VAL A 123 -8.63 2.31 10.88
C VAL A 123 -9.23 3.67 11.22
N LEU A 124 -10.49 3.91 10.82
CA LEU A 124 -11.23 5.10 11.24
C LEU A 124 -11.83 4.86 12.63
N GLU A 125 -11.57 5.76 13.58
CA GLU A 125 -12.22 5.81 14.90
C GLU A 125 -13.68 6.27 14.82
#